data_AF-A0A1Y3MQU3-F1
#
_entry.id   AF-A0A1Y3MQU3-F1
#
_cell.length_a   1.000
_cell.length_b   1.000
_cell.length_c   1.000
_cell.angle_alpha   90.00
_cell.angle_beta   90.00
_cell.angle_gamma   90.00
#
_symmetry.space_group_name_H-M   'P 1'
#
loop_
_entity.id
_entity.type
_entity.pdbx_description
1 polymer ?
#
loop_
_entity_poly.entity_id
_entity_poly.type
_entity_poly.pdbx_seq_one_letter_code
_entity_poly.pdbx_strand_id
1 'polypeptide(L)'
;MEYILKEEKMNKILKWINPAIDFLMSWMIIFFVPPLITILNSTELPSGKDIVKLIIVFFIGLVIFIPLVGYFIHYASILFGKAIKKAKSEKNLEMKEVKKEKDNENTVEVVIDDEEKTMDITSYETKSHSSEDTFENTIMHTHSPKQEIEMIDIKDTKSTNTLKDTISHTETKKRGFQWKSSAIPSKYSFITYIIIYAVSWIPAALWNITQPLHIAVNVLSYFLGLCIPDKIRLIFHPLVTCTLFSYVFFWIEGVIFGRSLKEELTLYSNNSKYLLYINDTSLPFPKAGEILFCILDATVVALAFRILEHHKLIIKHIFELVGSIILMSFLSMLVHTILCRLFGIAPVYSLSMTSRSATNPLAVQVVNYLHSDMAIAILLVAFTGIFVAIIGLPLLKFLHFPLKDSLAHGACMGCAGHAMATASLLKDFPSASAVSSISFVLFSTFCVIWSAIPPIANFLHWVAGI
;
A
#
# COMPACT_ATOMS: atom_id res chain seq x y z
N MET A 1 -26.11 -22.32 0.05
CA MET A 1 -25.99 -22.02 1.50
C MET A 1 -24.75 -21.15 1.68
N GLU A 2 -24.92 -19.82 1.70
CA GLU A 2 -23.84 -18.96 2.19
C GLU A 2 -23.87 -18.99 3.71
N TYR A 3 -22.84 -19.55 4.33
CA TYR A 3 -22.63 -19.45 5.77
C TYR A 3 -22.24 -18.02 6.12
N ILE A 4 -23.22 -17.12 6.20
CA ILE A 4 -23.01 -15.77 6.73
C ILE A 4 -22.94 -15.90 8.24
N LEU A 5 -21.73 -15.86 8.79
CA LEU A 5 -21.48 -15.78 10.23
C LEU A 5 -22.22 -14.55 10.79
N LYS A 6 -22.99 -14.73 11.87
CA LYS A 6 -23.62 -13.61 12.59
C LYS A 6 -22.56 -12.58 12.98
N GLU A 7 -22.87 -11.30 12.80
CA GLU A 7 -21.97 -10.15 13.03
C GLU A 7 -21.33 -10.18 14.44
N GLU A 8 -22.07 -10.60 15.47
CA GLU A 8 -21.53 -10.79 16.83
C GLU A 8 -20.42 -11.84 16.93
N LYS A 9 -20.56 -12.97 16.21
CA LYS A 9 -19.53 -14.01 16.17
C LYS A 9 -18.31 -13.53 15.39
N MET A 10 -18.53 -12.82 14.29
CA MET A 10 -17.44 -12.19 13.52
C MET A 10 -16.65 -11.19 14.37
N ASN A 11 -17.34 -10.33 15.11
CA ASN A 11 -16.71 -9.33 15.98
C ASN A 11 -15.90 -9.97 17.11
N LYS A 12 -16.34 -11.10 17.66
CA LYS A 12 -15.56 -11.87 18.65
C LYS A 12 -14.29 -12.47 18.06
N ILE A 13 -14.38 -13.05 16.85
CA ILE A 13 -13.23 -13.62 16.15
C ILE A 13 -12.22 -12.51 15.82
N LEU A 14 -12.69 -11.38 15.26
CA LEU A 14 -11.84 -10.23 14.96
C LEU A 14 -11.14 -9.69 16.22
N LYS A 15 -11.85 -9.54 17.35
CA LYS A 15 -11.22 -9.11 18.60
C LYS A 15 -10.08 -10.03 19.06
N TRP A 16 -10.15 -11.32 18.77
CA TRP A 16 -9.12 -12.29 19.15
C TRP A 16 -7.93 -12.28 18.19
N ILE A 17 -8.18 -12.07 16.89
CA ILE A 17 -7.14 -12.08 15.85
C ILE A 17 -6.46 -10.71 15.69
N ASN A 18 -7.17 -9.61 15.94
CA ASN A 18 -6.69 -8.24 15.74
C ASN A 18 -5.33 -7.96 16.39
N PRO A 19 -5.04 -8.35 17.66
CA PRO A 19 -3.71 -8.13 18.25
C PRO A 19 -2.57 -8.74 17.43
N ALA A 20 -2.80 -9.93 16.85
CA ALA A 20 -1.81 -10.58 15.99
C ALA A 20 -1.68 -9.89 14.63
N ILE A 21 -2.80 -9.48 14.03
CA ILE A 21 -2.79 -8.67 12.80
C ILE A 21 -2.02 -7.36 13.02
N ASP A 22 -2.31 -6.66 14.11
CA ASP A 22 -1.69 -5.37 14.43
C ASP A 22 -0.18 -5.52 14.65
N PHE A 23 0.25 -6.60 15.31
CA PHE A 23 1.66 -6.95 15.42
C PHE A 23 2.29 -7.17 14.04
N LEU A 24 1.73 -8.07 13.23
CA LEU A 24 2.28 -8.39 11.90
C LEU A 24 2.37 -7.16 10.99
N MET A 25 1.34 -6.31 11.00
CA MET A 25 1.31 -5.07 10.23
C MET A 25 2.32 -4.04 10.72
N SER A 26 2.52 -3.92 12.05
CA SER A 26 3.48 -2.97 12.64
C SER A 26 4.93 -3.33 12.31
N TRP A 27 5.23 -4.62 12.20
CA TRP A 27 6.58 -5.15 11.96
C TRP A 27 6.85 -5.53 10.49
N MET A 28 5.86 -5.30 9.62
CA MET A 28 5.86 -5.71 8.21
C MET A 28 7.12 -5.31 7.44
N ILE A 29 7.68 -4.12 7.69
CA ILE A 29 8.89 -3.66 6.99
C ILE A 29 10.06 -4.61 7.24
N ILE A 30 10.21 -5.11 8.47
CA ILE A 30 11.33 -5.99 8.85
C ILE A 30 11.27 -7.31 8.08
N PHE A 31 10.07 -7.82 7.82
CA PHE A 31 9.86 -9.07 7.09
C PHE A 31 10.21 -8.97 5.60
N PHE A 32 10.34 -7.76 5.05
CA PHE A 32 10.83 -7.50 3.68
C PHE A 32 12.33 -7.25 3.58
N VAL A 33 13.04 -7.14 4.69
CA VAL A 33 14.49 -6.90 4.71
C VAL A 33 15.29 -8.11 4.19
N PRO A 34 14.93 -9.39 4.48
CA PRO A 34 15.76 -10.52 4.08
C PRO A 34 16.07 -10.60 2.58
N PRO A 35 15.08 -10.48 1.65
CA PRO A 35 15.37 -10.48 0.22
C PRO A 35 16.33 -9.36 -0.22
N LEU A 36 16.27 -8.19 0.43
CA LEU A 36 17.19 -7.11 0.13
C LEU A 36 18.59 -7.39 0.66
N ILE A 37 18.73 -8.01 1.84
CA ILE A 37 20.04 -8.41 2.39
C ILE A 37 20.71 -9.45 1.49
N THR A 38 19.95 -10.43 1.00
CA THR A 38 20.48 -11.54 0.20
C THR A 38 20.89 -11.16 -1.22
N ILE A 39 20.59 -9.94 -1.68
CA ILE A 39 20.98 -9.47 -3.01
C ILE A 39 22.51 -9.50 -3.23
N LEU A 40 23.30 -9.28 -2.17
CA LEU A 40 24.77 -9.34 -2.23
C LEU A 40 25.31 -10.79 -2.19
N ASN A 41 24.46 -11.76 -1.88
CA ASN A 41 24.79 -13.18 -1.88
C ASN A 41 24.38 -13.86 -3.19
N SER A 42 23.59 -13.21 -4.06
CA SER A 42 23.22 -13.78 -5.34
C SER A 42 24.45 -13.85 -6.28
N THR A 43 24.53 -14.93 -7.05
CA THR A 43 25.65 -15.18 -7.97
C THR A 43 25.60 -14.29 -9.22
N GLU A 44 24.46 -13.66 -9.48
CA GLU A 44 24.20 -12.82 -10.66
C GLU A 44 23.66 -11.45 -10.24
N LEU A 45 24.53 -10.63 -9.66
CA LEU A 45 24.23 -9.21 -9.47
C LEU A 45 24.08 -8.53 -10.84
N PRO A 46 23.09 -7.64 -11.01
CA PRO A 46 22.95 -6.89 -12.25
C PRO A 46 24.24 -6.10 -12.51
N SER A 47 24.72 -6.14 -13.75
CA SER A 47 25.87 -5.33 -14.15
C SER A 47 25.57 -3.85 -13.86
N GLY A 48 26.60 -3.04 -13.56
CA GLY A 48 26.40 -1.60 -13.35
C GLY A 48 25.67 -0.92 -14.53
N LYS A 49 25.85 -1.44 -15.75
CA LYS A 49 25.10 -1.01 -16.94
C LYS A 49 23.61 -1.37 -16.87
N ASP A 50 23.27 -2.54 -16.38
CA ASP A 50 21.89 -3.00 -16.25
C ASP A 50 21.15 -2.24 -15.16
N ILE A 51 21.82 -1.89 -14.06
CA ILE A 51 21.28 -1.01 -13.02
C ILE A 51 20.93 0.35 -13.61
N VAL A 52 21.83 0.95 -14.40
CA VAL A 52 21.57 2.25 -15.05
C VAL A 52 20.39 2.16 -16.02
N LYS A 53 20.33 1.11 -16.86
CA LYS A 53 19.18 0.88 -17.75
C LYS A 53 17.88 0.73 -16.97
N LEU A 54 17.91 -0.01 -15.86
CA LEU A 54 16.75 -0.25 -15.01
C LEU A 54 16.26 1.03 -14.34
N ILE A 55 17.17 1.91 -13.90
CA ILE A 55 16.82 3.25 -13.40
C ILE A 55 16.20 4.12 -14.50
N ILE A 56 16.76 4.10 -15.71
CA ILE A 56 16.21 4.86 -16.84
C ILE A 56 14.79 4.38 -17.16
N VAL A 57 14.61 3.06 -17.31
CA VAL A 57 13.30 2.45 -17.59
C VAL A 57 12.32 2.71 -16.44
N PHE A 58 12.77 2.70 -15.19
CA PHE A 58 11.96 3.04 -14.03
C PHE A 58 11.34 4.43 -14.17
N PHE A 59 12.16 5.45 -14.44
CA PHE A 59 11.67 6.83 -14.51
C PHE A 59 10.84 7.09 -15.76
N ILE A 60 11.26 6.57 -16.92
CA ILE A 60 10.47 6.69 -18.15
C ILE A 60 9.12 6.00 -17.98
N GLY A 61 9.11 4.78 -17.44
CA GLY A 61 7.89 4.03 -17.14
C GLY A 61 6.97 4.79 -16.20
N LEU A 62 7.51 5.41 -15.15
CA LEU A 62 6.73 6.22 -14.21
C LEU A 62 6.10 7.44 -14.91
N VAL A 63 6.88 8.20 -15.69
CA VAL A 63 6.40 9.40 -16.40
C VAL A 63 5.33 9.07 -17.45
N ILE A 64 5.40 7.90 -18.07
CA ILE A 64 4.39 7.42 -19.03
C ILE A 64 3.16 6.88 -18.29
N PHE A 65 3.37 6.09 -17.24
CA PHE A 65 2.30 5.32 -16.60
C PHE A 65 1.36 6.19 -15.75
N ILE A 66 1.87 7.19 -15.03
CA ILE A 66 1.02 8.10 -14.24
C ILE A 66 -0.07 8.76 -15.10
N PRO A 67 0.24 9.49 -16.19
CA PRO A 67 -0.80 10.09 -17.01
C PRO A 67 -1.65 9.04 -17.73
N LEU A 68 -1.06 7.92 -18.17
CA LEU A 68 -1.82 6.82 -18.80
C LEU A 68 -2.97 6.36 -17.89
N VAL A 69 -2.68 6.09 -16.62
CA VAL A 69 -3.69 5.71 -15.63
C VAL A 69 -4.68 6.84 -15.38
N GLY A 70 -4.19 8.07 -15.17
CA GLY A 70 -5.05 9.21 -14.89
C GLY A 70 -6.08 9.47 -16.00
N TYR A 71 -5.64 9.56 -17.25
CA TYR A 71 -6.52 9.77 -18.40
C TYR A 71 -7.44 8.58 -18.66
N PHE A 72 -6.93 7.35 -18.49
CA PHE A 72 -7.75 6.16 -18.70
C PHE A 72 -8.90 6.08 -17.71
N ILE A 73 -8.63 6.29 -16.42
CA ILE A 73 -9.66 6.28 -15.37
C ILE A 73 -10.64 7.43 -15.56
N HIS A 74 -10.16 8.62 -15.92
CA HIS A 74 -11.04 9.77 -16.20
C HIS A 74 -11.98 9.51 -17.38
N TYR A 75 -11.46 8.98 -18.49
CA TYR A 75 -12.30 8.66 -19.65
C TYR A 75 -13.27 7.53 -19.37
N ALA A 76 -12.84 6.50 -18.64
CA ALA A 76 -13.70 5.41 -18.19
C ALA A 76 -14.84 5.96 -17.32
N SER A 77 -14.54 6.83 -16.35
CA SER A 77 -15.53 7.48 -15.50
C SER A 77 -16.60 8.24 -16.31
N ILE A 78 -16.18 9.02 -17.32
CA ILE A 78 -17.12 9.73 -18.20
C ILE A 78 -18.00 8.76 -19.00
N LEU A 79 -17.41 7.69 -19.54
CA LEU A 79 -18.11 6.70 -20.35
C LEU A 79 -19.17 5.94 -19.52
N PHE A 80 -18.77 5.50 -18.32
CA PHE A 80 -19.66 4.80 -17.39
C PHE A 80 -20.72 5.73 -16.80
N GLY A 81 -20.37 6.99 -16.48
CA GLY A 81 -21.33 8.00 -16.04
C GLY A 81 -22.43 8.26 -17.07
N LYS A 82 -22.10 8.25 -18.37
CA LYS A 82 -23.08 8.30 -19.46
C LYS A 82 -23.93 7.03 -19.55
N ALA A 83 -23.32 5.85 -19.40
CA ALA A 83 -24.04 4.58 -19.44
C ALA A 83 -25.02 4.41 -18.27
N ILE A 84 -24.64 4.83 -17.05
CA ILE A 84 -25.50 4.80 -15.87
C ILE A 84 -26.64 5.80 -16.02
N LYS A 85 -26.37 7.02 -16.52
CA LYS A 85 -27.44 7.99 -16.85
C LYS A 85 -28.41 7.44 -17.89
N LYS A 86 -27.90 6.76 -18.92
CA LYS A 86 -28.71 6.11 -19.96
C LYS A 86 -29.57 4.97 -19.39
N ALA A 87 -28.99 4.07 -18.61
CA ALA A 87 -29.71 2.96 -17.97
C ALA A 87 -30.75 3.43 -16.94
N LYS A 88 -30.46 4.51 -16.19
CA LYS A 88 -31.44 5.14 -15.29
C LYS A 88 -32.55 5.85 -16.07
N SER A 89 -32.24 6.46 -17.20
CA SER A 89 -33.23 7.04 -18.11
C SER A 89 -34.14 5.96 -18.72
N GLU A 90 -33.57 4.83 -19.16
CA GLU A 90 -34.31 3.68 -19.71
C GLU A 90 -35.19 3.03 -18.62
N LYS A 91 -34.68 2.80 -17.41
CA LYS A 91 -35.50 2.34 -16.27
C LYS A 91 -36.62 3.31 -15.89
N ASN A 92 -36.35 4.62 -15.91
CA ASN A 92 -37.38 5.62 -15.64
C ASN A 92 -38.43 5.70 -16.75
N LEU A 93 -38.07 5.37 -17.99
CA LEU A 93 -38.98 5.25 -19.12
C LEU A 93 -39.84 3.98 -18.98
N GLU A 94 -39.25 2.83 -18.69
CA GLU A 94 -39.98 1.58 -18.43
C GLU A 94 -40.93 1.71 -17.23
N MET A 95 -40.50 2.37 -16.14
CA MET A 95 -41.33 2.59 -14.96
C MET A 95 -42.46 3.61 -15.21
N LYS A 96 -42.28 4.53 -16.17
CA LYS A 96 -43.35 5.43 -16.67
C LYS A 96 -44.32 4.72 -17.61
N GLU A 97 -43.85 3.79 -18.43
CA GLU A 97 -44.72 2.97 -19.29
C GLU A 97 -45.57 1.99 -18.46
N VAL A 98 -44.98 1.34 -17.44
CA VAL A 98 -45.72 0.49 -16.49
C VAL A 98 -46.70 1.30 -15.63
N LYS A 99 -46.41 2.57 -15.33
CA LYS A 99 -47.38 3.48 -14.68
C LYS A 99 -48.50 3.89 -15.63
N LYS A 100 -48.23 4.21 -16.89
CA LYS A 100 -49.26 4.51 -17.91
C LYS A 100 -50.18 3.32 -18.18
N GLU A 101 -49.66 2.10 -18.14
CA GLU A 101 -50.45 0.89 -18.32
C GLU A 101 -51.36 0.62 -17.10
N LYS A 102 -50.94 1.01 -15.89
CA LYS A 102 -51.75 0.96 -14.66
C LYS A 102 -52.74 2.12 -14.50
N ASP A 103 -52.42 3.32 -14.99
CA ASP A 103 -53.31 4.48 -14.96
C ASP A 103 -54.47 4.36 -15.96
N ASN A 104 -54.37 3.48 -16.96
CA ASN A 104 -55.49 3.14 -17.85
C ASN A 104 -56.53 2.20 -17.20
N GLU A 105 -56.26 1.64 -16.01
CA GLU A 105 -57.21 0.79 -15.28
C GLU A 105 -57.76 1.41 -13.99
N ASN A 106 -57.27 2.57 -13.52
CA ASN A 106 -57.87 3.26 -12.38
C ASN A 106 -57.68 4.77 -12.44
N THR A 107 -58.75 5.49 -12.80
CA THR A 107 -58.91 6.93 -12.57
C THR A 107 -59.03 7.20 -11.07
N VAL A 108 -57.96 7.69 -10.43
CA VAL A 108 -58.02 8.63 -9.30
C VAL A 108 -56.79 9.54 -9.35
N GLU A 109 -57.00 10.83 -9.62
CA GLU A 109 -55.99 11.88 -9.42
C GLU A 109 -55.57 11.95 -7.95
N VAL A 110 -54.26 11.84 -7.69
CA VAL A 110 -53.65 12.40 -6.47
C VAL A 110 -52.43 13.20 -6.91
N VAL A 111 -52.58 14.51 -6.87
CA VAL A 111 -51.50 15.49 -7.03
C VAL A 111 -50.57 15.36 -5.82
N ILE A 112 -49.31 15.01 -6.08
CA ILE A 112 -48.20 15.23 -5.14
C ILE A 112 -47.11 15.95 -5.94
N ASP A 113 -46.92 17.23 -5.62
CA ASP A 113 -45.77 18.02 -6.04
C ASP A 113 -44.51 17.48 -5.35
N ASP A 114 -43.65 16.79 -6.11
CA ASP A 114 -42.30 16.47 -5.69
C ASP A 114 -41.31 17.27 -6.56
N GLU A 115 -40.98 18.49 -6.11
CA GLU A 115 -39.75 19.18 -6.51
C GLU A 115 -38.54 18.45 -5.90
N GLU A 116 -38.09 17.35 -6.52
CA GLU A 116 -36.82 16.73 -6.14
C GLU A 116 -35.66 17.36 -6.91
N LYS A 117 -35.04 18.34 -6.24
CA LYS A 117 -33.82 19.05 -6.64
C LYS A 117 -32.72 18.06 -7.01
N THR A 118 -32.12 18.28 -8.18
CA THR A 118 -30.90 17.62 -8.66
C THR A 118 -29.81 17.59 -7.59
N MET A 119 -29.40 16.39 -7.15
CA MET A 119 -28.19 16.18 -6.34
C MET A 119 -26.94 16.30 -7.21
N ASP A 120 -26.19 17.37 -6.99
CA ASP A 120 -24.88 17.64 -7.57
C ASP A 120 -23.81 16.79 -6.87
N ILE A 121 -22.94 16.12 -7.63
CA ILE A 121 -22.02 15.06 -7.16
C ILE A 121 -20.78 15.64 -6.44
N THR A 122 -20.73 16.95 -6.18
CA THR A 122 -19.51 17.62 -5.70
C THR A 122 -19.63 18.30 -4.33
N SER A 123 -20.77 18.21 -3.63
CA SER A 123 -20.92 18.78 -2.28
C SER A 123 -21.42 17.73 -1.29
N TYR A 124 -20.51 17.20 -0.46
CA TYR A 124 -20.88 16.58 0.81
C TYR A 124 -20.42 17.48 1.94
N GLU A 125 -21.38 18.16 2.58
CA GLU A 125 -21.23 18.70 3.93
C GLU A 125 -21.12 17.54 4.93
N THR A 126 -20.09 17.58 5.75
CA THR A 126 -19.88 16.61 6.83
C THR A 126 -20.76 16.98 8.02
N LYS A 127 -21.88 16.28 8.21
CA LYS A 127 -22.44 16.12 9.56
C LYS A 127 -21.62 15.04 10.27
N SER A 128 -20.88 15.50 11.27
CA SER A 128 -20.07 14.71 12.19
C SER A 128 -20.87 13.56 12.80
N HIS A 129 -20.56 12.34 12.38
CA HIS A 129 -20.71 11.14 13.20
C HIS A 129 -19.32 10.55 13.39
N SER A 130 -18.86 10.64 14.65
CA SER A 130 -17.64 10.05 15.22
C SER A 130 -17.22 8.76 14.53
N SER A 131 -16.20 8.86 13.67
CA SER A 131 -15.44 7.75 13.11
C SER A 131 -14.09 8.26 12.60
N GLU A 132 -13.43 9.10 13.40
CA GLU A 132 -12.12 9.70 13.10
C GLU A 132 -10.92 8.79 13.49
N ASP A 133 -11.15 7.61 14.09
CA ASP A 133 -10.06 6.77 14.62
C ASP A 133 -9.51 5.68 13.67
N THR A 134 -9.89 5.64 12.38
CA THR A 134 -9.56 4.48 11.53
C THR A 134 -8.72 4.75 10.29
N PHE A 135 -8.44 6.02 9.95
CA PHE A 135 -7.65 6.33 8.74
C PHE A 135 -6.14 6.12 8.97
N GLU A 136 -5.72 6.01 10.22
CA GLU A 136 -4.33 5.98 10.66
C GLU A 136 -3.71 4.57 10.55
N ASN A 137 -4.53 3.52 10.41
CA ASN A 137 -4.14 2.11 10.50
C ASN A 137 -3.36 1.51 9.30
N THR A 138 -3.12 2.28 8.22
CA THR A 138 -2.31 1.80 7.08
C THR A 138 -0.91 2.45 7.04
N ILE A 139 -0.66 3.45 7.89
CA ILE A 139 0.60 4.21 7.90
C ILE A 139 1.19 4.11 9.30
N MET A 140 2.10 3.15 9.51
CA MET A 140 3.07 3.16 10.62
C MET A 140 2.49 3.61 11.97
N HIS A 141 1.72 2.74 12.64
CA HIS A 141 1.50 2.93 14.07
C HIS A 141 2.68 2.37 14.86
N THR A 142 3.47 3.27 15.42
CA THR A 142 4.13 3.03 16.70
C THR A 142 3.53 4.00 17.71
N HIS A 143 2.82 3.44 18.70
CA HIS A 143 2.20 4.01 19.91
C HIS A 143 1.89 5.52 19.99
N SER A 144 0.63 5.85 20.32
CA SER A 144 0.28 7.08 21.04
C SER A 144 -0.65 6.80 22.25
N PRO A 145 -0.52 7.57 23.35
CA PRO A 145 -1.25 7.35 24.60
C PRO A 145 -2.63 8.03 24.59
N LYS A 146 -3.59 7.44 25.31
CA LYS A 146 -4.91 8.02 25.56
C LYS A 146 -4.78 9.32 26.37
N GLN A 147 -5.30 10.43 25.86
CA GLN A 147 -5.58 11.62 26.67
C GLN A 147 -7.01 11.53 27.21
N GLU A 148 -7.14 11.50 28.53
CA GLU A 148 -8.39 11.76 29.24
C GLU A 148 -8.77 13.24 29.05
N ILE A 149 -10.02 13.51 28.68
CA ILE A 149 -10.59 14.86 28.68
C ILE A 149 -11.68 14.86 29.76
N GLU A 150 -11.45 15.68 30.79
CA GLU A 150 -12.43 16.05 31.81
C GLU A 150 -13.69 16.66 31.18
N MET A 151 -14.85 16.20 31.64
CA MET A 151 -16.15 16.71 31.22
C MET A 151 -16.42 18.07 31.88
N ILE A 152 -16.57 19.11 31.07
CA ILE A 152 -17.20 20.37 31.51
C ILE A 152 -18.67 20.34 31.05
N ASP A 153 -19.55 20.26 32.04
CA ASP A 153 -21.00 20.24 31.93
C ASP A 153 -21.53 21.65 31.62
N ILE A 154 -22.36 21.82 30.58
CA ILE A 154 -23.04 23.10 30.30
C ILE A 154 -24.55 22.86 30.24
N LYS A 155 -25.22 23.31 31.29
CA LYS A 155 -26.69 23.45 31.37
C LYS A 155 -27.20 24.66 30.58
N ASP A 156 -28.41 24.48 30.06
CA ASP A 156 -29.28 25.44 29.37
C ASP A 156 -29.30 26.86 29.96
N THR A 157 -29.31 27.88 29.11
CA THR A 157 -30.20 29.05 29.27
C THR A 157 -30.46 29.78 27.93
N LYS A 158 -31.74 30.12 27.69
CA LYS A 158 -32.29 30.95 26.59
C LYS A 158 -31.80 32.40 26.64
N SER A 159 -31.63 33.06 25.47
CA SER A 159 -32.03 34.48 25.22
C SER A 159 -31.49 35.05 23.88
N THR A 160 -32.42 35.34 22.97
CA THR A 160 -32.63 36.57 22.15
C THR A 160 -31.50 37.26 21.33
N ASN A 161 -31.76 37.35 20.01
CA ASN A 161 -31.53 38.44 19.02
C ASN A 161 -30.30 39.37 19.12
N THR A 162 -29.48 39.42 18.06
CA THR A 162 -29.43 40.54 17.08
C THR A 162 -28.28 40.34 16.06
N LEU A 163 -28.56 40.56 14.78
CA LEU A 163 -27.57 40.82 13.73
C LEU A 163 -26.83 42.15 14.01
N LYS A 164 -25.51 42.18 13.81
CA LYS A 164 -24.81 43.18 12.96
C LYS A 164 -23.29 42.96 12.91
N ASP A 165 -22.79 42.98 11.68
CA ASP A 165 -21.50 43.50 11.22
C ASP A 165 -20.23 43.22 12.03
N THR A 166 -19.36 42.37 11.48
CA THR A 166 -17.95 42.75 11.26
C THR A 166 -17.37 41.88 10.13
N ILE A 167 -17.26 42.48 8.95
CA ILE A 167 -16.32 42.06 7.91
C ILE A 167 -14.92 42.31 8.49
N SER A 168 -14.14 41.26 8.75
CA SER A 168 -12.71 41.41 8.99
C SER A 168 -11.95 40.31 8.26
N HIS A 169 -11.23 40.75 7.22
CA HIS A 169 -10.11 40.11 6.54
C HIS A 169 -9.57 38.84 7.21
N THR A 170 -9.85 37.68 6.62
CA THR A 170 -9.09 36.47 6.88
C THR A 170 -7.75 36.60 6.14
N GLU A 171 -6.74 37.16 6.83
CA GLU A 171 -5.35 36.99 6.42
C GLU A 171 -5.07 35.50 6.25
N THR A 172 -4.73 35.10 5.03
CA THR A 172 -4.22 33.78 4.71
C THR A 172 -2.84 33.62 5.34
N LYS A 173 -2.83 33.34 6.65
CA LYS A 173 -1.62 32.95 7.37
C LYS A 173 -1.12 31.65 6.73
N LYS A 174 -0.12 31.74 5.86
CA LYS A 174 0.66 30.60 5.35
C LYS A 174 1.17 29.81 6.56
N ARG A 175 0.40 28.80 6.98
CA ARG A 175 0.79 27.90 8.05
C ARG A 175 2.01 27.12 7.55
N GLY A 176 3.17 27.49 8.06
CA GLY A 176 4.43 26.81 7.81
C GLY A 176 4.28 25.31 8.05
N PHE A 177 4.85 24.55 7.12
CA PHE A 177 4.89 23.10 7.11
C PHE A 177 5.56 22.55 8.37
N GLN A 178 4.77 22.08 9.34
CA GLN A 178 5.26 21.38 10.53
C GLN A 178 5.14 19.87 10.32
N TRP A 179 6.27 19.20 10.11
CA TRP A 179 6.41 17.75 10.29
C TRP A 179 6.81 17.50 11.74
N LYS A 180 5.92 16.90 12.52
CA LYS A 180 6.31 16.18 13.73
C LYS A 180 5.79 14.75 13.55
N SER A 181 6.68 13.85 13.14
CA SER A 181 6.36 12.43 13.04
C SER A 181 6.41 11.79 14.43
N SER A 182 5.29 11.16 14.83
CA SER A 182 5.15 10.34 16.03
C SER A 182 5.88 8.97 15.92
N ALA A 183 6.69 8.75 14.89
CA ALA A 183 7.26 7.44 14.55
C ALA A 183 8.56 7.07 15.30
N ILE A 184 8.80 7.64 16.49
CA ILE A 184 9.99 7.31 17.29
C ILE A 184 9.66 6.06 18.13
N PRO A 185 10.44 4.98 18.04
CA PRO A 185 10.17 3.77 18.81
C PRO A 185 10.19 4.10 20.31
N SER A 186 9.36 3.40 21.09
CA SER A 186 9.37 3.58 22.54
C SER A 186 10.78 3.33 23.07
N LYS A 187 11.25 4.19 23.99
CA LYS A 187 12.58 4.05 24.59
C LYS A 187 12.79 2.66 25.18
N TYR A 188 11.73 2.09 25.75
CA TYR A 188 11.73 0.73 26.30
C TYR A 188 11.92 -0.33 25.22
N SER A 189 11.22 -0.24 24.09
CA SER A 189 11.44 -1.17 22.96
C SER A 189 12.89 -1.12 22.49
N PHE A 190 13.45 0.07 22.30
CA PHE A 190 14.84 0.22 21.86
C PHE A 190 15.83 -0.43 22.84
N ILE A 191 15.68 -0.16 24.15
CA ILE A 191 16.53 -0.74 25.20
C ILE A 191 16.39 -2.28 25.23
N THR A 192 15.16 -2.80 25.15
CA THR A 192 14.92 -4.25 25.16
C THR A 192 15.64 -4.95 24.01
N TYR A 193 15.56 -4.41 22.79
CA TYR A 193 16.22 -5.02 21.64
C TYR A 193 17.75 -4.86 21.67
N ILE A 194 18.28 -3.81 22.30
CA ILE A 194 19.72 -3.72 22.60
C ILE A 194 20.16 -4.81 23.59
N ILE A 195 19.37 -5.07 24.63
CA ILE A 195 19.67 -6.14 25.59
C ILE A 195 19.64 -7.49 24.88
N ILE A 196 18.60 -7.75 24.06
CA ILE A 196 18.51 -8.97 23.25
C ILE A 196 19.73 -9.09 22.33
N TYR A 197 20.13 -8.01 21.65
CA TYR A 197 21.33 -7.97 20.82
C TYR A 197 22.58 -8.37 21.60
N ALA A 198 22.83 -7.71 22.74
CA ALA A 198 24.00 -7.98 23.59
C ALA A 198 24.03 -9.42 24.12
N VAL A 199 22.88 -9.96 24.56
CA VAL A 199 22.78 -11.34 25.05
C VAL A 199 22.97 -12.35 23.90
N SER A 200 22.52 -12.01 22.70
CA SER A 200 22.61 -12.89 21.52
C SER A 200 24.04 -13.10 21.01
N TRP A 201 25.00 -12.29 21.44
CA TRP A 201 26.42 -12.54 21.20
C TRP A 201 26.92 -13.84 21.84
N ILE A 202 26.37 -14.22 23.00
CA ILE A 202 26.76 -15.43 23.73
C ILE A 202 26.51 -16.68 22.88
N PRO A 203 25.28 -16.95 22.39
CA PRO A 203 25.05 -18.13 21.55
C PRO A 203 25.74 -18.06 20.19
N ALA A 204 25.93 -16.87 19.63
CA ALA A 204 26.68 -16.69 18.39
C ALA A 204 28.16 -17.07 18.56
N ALA A 205 28.79 -16.67 19.67
CA ALA A 205 30.19 -16.98 19.96
C ALA A 205 30.42 -18.44 20.40
N LEU A 206 29.52 -19.00 21.22
CA LEU A 206 29.72 -20.33 21.82
C LEU A 206 29.25 -21.49 20.94
N TRP A 207 28.12 -21.33 20.24
CA TRP A 207 27.48 -22.41 19.48
C TRP A 207 27.34 -22.12 17.99
N ASN A 208 27.85 -20.98 17.52
CA ASN A 208 27.67 -20.51 16.14
C ASN A 208 26.19 -20.37 15.75
N ILE A 209 25.33 -20.08 16.72
CA ILE A 209 23.90 -19.83 16.54
C ILE A 209 23.71 -18.32 16.39
N THR A 210 23.72 -17.82 15.15
CA THR A 210 23.65 -16.39 14.83
C THR A 210 22.22 -15.86 14.68
N GLN A 211 21.21 -16.73 14.67
CA GLN A 211 19.83 -16.33 14.40
C GLN A 211 19.28 -15.22 15.32
N PRO A 212 19.37 -15.33 16.66
CA PRO A 212 18.83 -14.29 17.54
C PRO A 212 19.62 -12.97 17.41
N LEU A 213 20.91 -13.05 17.12
CA LEU A 213 21.78 -11.90 16.88
C LEU A 213 21.31 -11.14 15.63
N HIS A 214 21.18 -11.84 14.51
CA HIS A 214 20.78 -11.25 13.23
C HIS A 214 19.34 -10.72 13.21
N ILE A 215 18.41 -11.37 13.93
CA ILE A 215 17.06 -10.83 14.10
C ILE A 215 17.11 -9.52 14.89
N ALA A 216 17.89 -9.47 15.97
CA ALA A 216 18.08 -8.26 16.76
C ALA A 216 18.74 -7.13 15.95
N VAL A 217 19.71 -7.44 15.08
CA VAL A 217 20.28 -6.49 14.11
C VAL A 217 19.20 -5.87 13.25
N ASN A 218 18.35 -6.68 12.60
CA ASN A 218 17.30 -6.15 11.72
C ASN A 218 16.31 -5.25 12.46
N VAL A 219 15.96 -5.58 13.71
CA VAL A 219 15.10 -4.74 14.55
C VAL A 219 15.78 -3.44 14.93
N LEU A 220 17.05 -3.49 15.34
CA LEU A 220 17.81 -2.31 15.74
C LEU A 220 18.05 -1.38 14.54
N SER A 221 18.43 -1.94 13.38
CA SER A 221 18.56 -1.23 12.10
C SER A 221 17.25 -0.55 11.69
N TYR A 222 16.11 -1.21 11.87
CA TYR A 222 14.80 -0.61 11.61
C TYR A 222 14.55 0.60 12.52
N PHE A 223 14.81 0.49 13.83
CA PHE A 223 14.68 1.61 14.76
C PHE A 223 15.62 2.76 14.44
N LEU A 224 16.87 2.48 14.04
CA LEU A 224 17.80 3.50 13.58
C LEU A 224 17.30 4.19 12.30
N GLY A 225 16.71 3.43 11.38
CA GLY A 225 16.02 3.98 10.20
C GLY A 225 14.86 4.92 10.56
N LEU A 226 14.10 4.60 11.61
CA LEU A 226 13.03 5.45 12.14
C LEU A 226 13.52 6.71 12.87
N CYS A 227 14.81 6.78 13.26
CA CYS A 227 15.39 7.99 13.85
C CYS A 227 15.76 9.05 12.79
N ILE A 228 15.76 8.69 11.50
CA ILE A 228 16.13 9.62 10.41
C ILE A 228 15.07 10.72 10.28
N PRO A 229 15.47 12.02 10.21
CA PRO A 229 14.53 13.12 10.08
C PRO A 229 13.56 12.93 8.90
N ASP A 230 12.29 13.28 9.10
CA ASP A 230 11.24 12.96 8.13
C ASP A 230 11.47 13.54 6.73
N LYS A 231 12.09 14.72 6.66
CA LYS A 231 12.46 15.38 5.39
C LYS A 231 13.35 14.49 4.51
N ILE A 232 14.21 13.70 5.14
CA ILE A 232 15.16 12.81 4.48
C ILE A 232 14.57 11.40 4.35
N ARG A 233 13.71 10.99 5.28
CA ARG A 233 13.02 9.68 5.30
C ARG A 233 12.14 9.43 4.08
N LEU A 234 11.62 10.49 3.46
CA LEU A 234 10.90 10.38 2.19
C LEU A 234 11.80 9.78 1.10
N ILE A 235 13.08 10.16 1.05
CA ILE A 235 14.07 9.66 0.08
C ILE A 235 14.70 8.35 0.59
N PHE A 236 15.00 8.30 1.89
CA PHE A 236 15.63 7.20 2.58
C PHE A 236 14.58 6.37 3.32
N HIS A 237 13.75 5.67 2.55
CA HIS A 237 12.66 4.85 3.07
C HIS A 237 13.12 3.91 4.20
N PRO A 238 12.30 3.68 5.25
CA PRO A 238 12.66 2.82 6.39
C PRO A 238 13.14 1.43 6.00
N LEU A 239 12.63 0.85 4.91
CA LEU A 239 13.11 -0.43 4.38
C LEU A 239 14.56 -0.34 3.89
N VAL A 240 14.89 0.67 3.06
CA VAL A 240 16.22 0.81 2.47
C VAL A 240 17.24 1.16 3.54
N THR A 241 16.89 2.07 4.45
CA THR A 241 17.75 2.46 5.58
C THR A 241 17.99 1.32 6.55
N CYS A 242 16.94 0.53 6.85
CA CYS A 242 17.09 -0.70 7.64
C CYS A 242 18.09 -1.66 6.97
N THR A 243 17.94 -1.95 5.68
CA THR A 243 18.88 -2.82 4.95
C THR A 243 20.31 -2.29 5.00
N LEU A 244 20.52 -0.99 4.76
CA LEU A 244 21.84 -0.37 4.79
C LEU A 244 22.50 -0.46 6.18
N PHE A 245 21.75 -0.17 7.24
CA PHE A 245 22.26 -0.33 8.59
C PHE A 245 22.55 -1.80 8.92
N SER A 246 21.68 -2.73 8.50
CA SER A 246 21.93 -4.16 8.71
C SER A 246 23.23 -4.62 8.05
N TYR A 247 23.58 -4.13 6.85
CA TYR A 247 24.88 -4.43 6.25
C TYR A 247 26.06 -3.92 7.07
N VAL A 248 25.94 -2.73 7.66
CA VAL A 248 26.98 -2.19 8.54
C VAL A 248 27.14 -3.06 9.79
N PHE A 249 26.03 -3.48 10.42
CA PHE A 249 26.06 -4.39 11.56
C PHE A 249 26.67 -5.75 11.21
N PHE A 250 26.25 -6.38 10.11
CA PHE A 250 26.84 -7.66 9.68
C PHE A 250 28.32 -7.54 9.32
N TRP A 251 28.75 -6.39 8.77
CA TRP A 251 30.16 -6.14 8.54
C TRP A 251 30.94 -6.05 9.86
N ILE A 252 30.41 -5.32 10.86
CA ILE A 252 31.01 -5.23 12.20
C ILE A 252 31.09 -6.63 12.85
N GLU A 253 30.00 -7.40 12.78
CA GLU A 253 29.94 -8.77 13.31
C GLU A 253 30.96 -9.69 12.62
N GLY A 254 31.03 -9.63 11.29
CA GLY A 254 32.04 -10.36 10.53
C GLY A 254 33.45 -10.02 10.98
N VAL A 255 33.78 -8.73 11.13
CA VAL A 255 35.11 -8.30 11.61
C VAL A 255 35.40 -8.82 13.03
N ILE A 256 34.43 -8.80 13.94
CA ILE A 256 34.61 -9.28 15.32
C ILE A 256 34.80 -10.80 15.37
N PHE A 257 34.04 -11.56 14.57
CA PHE A 257 34.16 -13.02 14.49
C PHE A 257 35.28 -13.49 13.55
N GLY A 258 36.00 -12.58 12.89
CA GLY A 258 37.05 -12.91 11.91
C GLY A 258 36.54 -13.51 10.60
N ARG A 259 35.31 -13.20 10.21
CA ARG A 259 34.59 -13.69 9.02
C ARG A 259 34.47 -12.60 7.96
N SER A 260 34.33 -13.01 6.70
CA SER A 260 34.00 -12.07 5.63
C SER A 260 32.51 -11.66 5.68
N LEU A 261 32.16 -10.49 5.13
CA LEU A 261 30.74 -10.07 5.01
C LEU A 261 29.91 -11.11 4.25
N LYS A 262 30.49 -11.76 3.24
CA LYS A 262 29.80 -12.80 2.48
C LYS A 262 29.50 -14.02 3.34
N GLU A 263 30.45 -14.47 4.16
CA GLU A 263 30.21 -15.54 5.13
C GLU A 263 29.08 -15.17 6.09
N GLU A 264 29.08 -13.94 6.62
CA GLU A 264 28.02 -13.49 7.54
C GLU A 264 26.65 -13.46 6.85
N LEU A 265 26.59 -13.03 5.58
CA LEU A 265 25.37 -13.10 4.77
C LEU A 265 24.88 -14.54 4.53
N THR A 266 25.80 -15.50 4.37
CA THR A 266 25.40 -16.91 4.31
C THR A 266 24.89 -17.43 5.65
N LEU A 267 25.36 -16.89 6.79
CA LEU A 267 24.84 -17.17 8.13
C LEU A 267 23.52 -16.47 8.42
N TYR A 268 23.20 -15.42 7.67
CA TYR A 268 21.91 -14.76 7.71
C TYR A 268 20.82 -15.51 6.94
N SER A 269 21.13 -15.99 5.74
CA SER A 269 20.20 -16.77 4.89
C SER A 269 20.92 -17.87 4.11
N ASN A 270 20.29 -19.03 4.08
CA ASN A 270 20.69 -20.21 3.32
C ASN A 270 19.63 -20.63 2.28
N ASN A 271 18.63 -19.78 2.01
CA ASN A 271 17.50 -20.05 1.13
C ASN A 271 16.69 -21.30 1.50
N SER A 272 16.73 -21.77 2.75
CA SER A 272 15.94 -22.92 3.18
C SER A 272 14.55 -22.48 3.66
N LYS A 273 13.51 -22.92 2.95
CA LYS A 273 12.12 -22.58 3.33
C LYS A 273 11.77 -23.28 4.64
N TYR A 274 11.37 -22.50 5.64
CA TYR A 274 11.01 -23.01 6.98
C TYR A 274 9.94 -24.11 6.92
N LEU A 275 8.92 -23.93 6.08
CA LEU A 275 7.85 -24.92 5.88
C LEU A 275 8.34 -26.24 5.27
N LEU A 276 9.34 -26.19 4.38
CA LEU A 276 9.95 -27.40 3.83
C LEU A 276 10.79 -28.12 4.88
N TYR A 277 11.51 -27.39 5.72
CA TYR A 277 12.30 -27.97 6.81
C TYR A 277 11.43 -28.71 7.85
N ILE A 278 10.22 -28.21 8.15
CA ILE A 278 9.28 -28.92 9.04
C ILE A 278 8.87 -30.29 8.43
N ASN A 279 8.74 -30.36 7.11
CA ASN A 279 8.34 -31.58 6.41
C ASN A 279 9.51 -32.54 6.17
N ASP A 280 10.72 -32.01 5.97
CA ASP A 280 11.93 -32.78 5.73
C ASP A 280 13.12 -32.19 6.53
N THR A 281 13.44 -32.86 7.64
CA THR A 281 14.52 -32.45 8.56
C THR A 281 15.92 -32.73 8.01
N SER A 282 16.05 -33.35 6.83
CA SER A 282 17.34 -33.49 6.15
C SER A 282 17.82 -32.18 5.52
N LEU A 283 16.92 -31.19 5.35
CA LEU A 283 17.24 -29.87 4.84
C LEU A 283 18.01 -29.03 5.87
N PRO A 284 18.84 -28.06 5.44
CA PRO A 284 19.60 -27.22 6.36
C PRO A 284 18.66 -26.36 7.21
N PHE A 285 18.94 -26.29 8.52
CA PHE A 285 18.13 -25.54 9.47
C PHE A 285 17.95 -24.08 9.03
N PRO A 286 16.71 -23.53 9.04
CA PRO A 286 16.44 -22.16 8.64
C PRO A 286 17.20 -21.12 9.48
N LYS A 287 17.69 -20.09 8.80
CA LYS A 287 18.45 -18.99 9.41
C LYS A 287 17.56 -17.77 9.70
N ALA A 288 18.13 -16.70 10.26
CA ALA A 288 17.37 -15.51 10.65
C ALA A 288 16.52 -14.92 9.53
N GLY A 289 17.06 -14.83 8.31
CA GLY A 289 16.34 -14.33 7.15
C GLY A 289 15.10 -15.16 6.82
N GLU A 290 15.21 -16.49 6.91
CA GLU A 290 14.11 -17.43 6.62
C GLU A 290 13.01 -17.38 7.69
N ILE A 291 13.37 -17.14 8.96
CA ILE A 291 12.40 -16.93 10.03
C ILE A 291 11.57 -15.67 9.75
N LEU A 292 12.23 -14.56 9.44
CA LEU A 292 11.56 -13.30 9.11
C LEU A 292 10.71 -13.43 7.83
N PHE A 293 11.23 -14.13 6.83
CA PHE A 293 10.52 -14.38 5.58
C PHE A 293 9.31 -15.32 5.78
N CYS A 294 9.38 -16.30 6.68
CA CYS A 294 8.22 -17.14 6.99
C CYS A 294 7.08 -16.33 7.66
N ILE A 295 7.42 -15.33 8.49
CA ILE A 295 6.43 -14.43 9.10
C ILE A 295 5.81 -13.49 8.06
N LEU A 296 6.52 -13.22 6.96
CA LEU A 296 5.98 -12.43 5.86
C LEU A 296 4.71 -13.07 5.28
N ASP A 297 4.68 -14.39 5.09
CA ASP A 297 3.50 -15.09 4.57
C ASP A 297 2.27 -14.88 5.47
N ALA A 298 2.45 -14.97 6.80
CA ALA A 298 1.39 -14.66 7.76
C ALA A 298 0.95 -13.19 7.69
N THR A 299 1.89 -12.28 7.43
CA THR A 299 1.62 -10.84 7.28
C THR A 299 0.81 -10.55 6.02
N VAL A 300 1.04 -11.26 4.91
CA VAL A 300 0.23 -11.17 3.69
C VAL A 300 -1.22 -11.57 3.98
N VAL A 301 -1.44 -12.62 4.76
CA VAL A 301 -2.79 -13.04 5.19
C VAL A 301 -3.43 -11.98 6.10
N ALA A 302 -2.67 -11.42 7.06
CA ALA A 302 -3.14 -10.34 7.92
C ALA A 302 -3.56 -9.08 7.12
N LEU A 303 -2.81 -8.75 6.06
CA LEU A 303 -3.18 -7.68 5.14
C LEU A 303 -4.52 -7.95 4.45
N ALA A 304 -4.80 -9.20 4.05
CA ALA A 304 -6.09 -9.56 3.45
C ALA A 304 -7.27 -9.28 4.40
N PHE A 305 -7.11 -9.53 5.71
CA PHE A 305 -8.12 -9.18 6.71
C PHE A 305 -8.37 -7.67 6.79
N ARG A 306 -7.32 -6.85 6.74
CA ARG A 306 -7.45 -5.37 6.71
C ARG A 306 -8.16 -4.89 5.44
N ILE A 307 -7.88 -5.52 4.30
CA ILE A 307 -8.58 -5.23 3.05
C ILE A 307 -10.08 -5.56 3.17
N LEU A 308 -10.43 -6.66 3.83
CA LEU A 308 -11.82 -7.05 4.06
C LEU A 308 -12.59 -6.03 4.92
N GLU A 309 -11.95 -5.27 5.81
CA GLU A 309 -12.63 -4.22 6.59
C GLU A 309 -13.20 -3.11 5.68
N HIS A 310 -12.58 -2.86 4.52
CA HIS A 310 -13.01 -1.83 3.57
C HIS A 310 -13.99 -2.33 2.49
N HIS A 311 -14.47 -3.59 2.56
CA HIS A 311 -15.32 -4.20 1.52
C HIS A 311 -16.58 -3.40 1.17
N LYS A 312 -17.23 -2.76 2.15
CA LYS A 312 -18.45 -1.96 1.93
C LYS A 312 -18.18 -0.75 1.03
N LEU A 313 -17.01 -0.12 1.19
CA LEU A 313 -16.58 1.02 0.39
C LEU A 313 -16.20 0.58 -1.03
N ILE A 314 -15.55 -0.59 -1.16
CA ILE A 314 -15.25 -1.24 -2.45
C ILE A 314 -16.54 -1.51 -3.23
N ILE A 315 -17.54 -2.13 -2.60
CA ILE A 315 -18.82 -2.50 -3.23
C ILE A 315 -19.59 -1.26 -3.73
N LYS A 316 -19.53 -0.14 -3.00
CA LYS A 316 -20.24 1.10 -3.36
C LYS A 316 -19.69 1.77 -4.63
N HIS A 317 -18.40 1.60 -4.94
CA HIS A 317 -17.72 2.20 -6.10
C HIS A 317 -17.24 1.15 -7.13
N ILE A 318 -17.73 -0.09 -7.00
CA ILE A 318 -17.13 -1.27 -7.63
C ILE A 318 -17.22 -1.24 -9.16
N PHE A 319 -18.33 -0.78 -9.74
CA PHE A 319 -18.54 -0.91 -11.19
C PHE A 319 -17.72 0.07 -12.03
N GLU A 320 -17.48 1.29 -11.55
CA GLU A 320 -16.75 2.31 -12.29
C GLU A 320 -15.23 2.17 -12.11
N LEU A 321 -14.81 1.81 -10.90
CA LEU A 321 -13.40 1.74 -10.51
C LEU A 321 -12.76 0.38 -10.85
N VAL A 322 -13.46 -0.74 -10.64
CA VAL A 322 -12.85 -2.07 -10.82
C VAL A 322 -12.54 -2.35 -12.29
N GLY A 323 -13.47 -2.04 -13.20
CA GLY A 323 -13.27 -2.31 -14.63
C GLY A 323 -12.04 -1.59 -15.19
N SER A 324 -11.82 -0.34 -14.76
CA SER A 324 -10.66 0.43 -15.18
C SER A 324 -9.36 -0.06 -14.56
N ILE A 325 -9.37 -0.44 -13.28
CA ILE A 325 -8.21 -1.00 -12.57
C ILE A 325 -7.78 -2.36 -13.13
N ILE A 326 -8.73 -3.23 -13.48
CA ILE A 326 -8.45 -4.53 -14.10
C ILE A 326 -7.62 -4.34 -15.37
N LEU A 327 -8.06 -3.43 -16.25
CA LEU A 327 -7.31 -3.18 -17.50
C LEU A 327 -5.97 -2.49 -17.23
N MET A 328 -5.93 -1.52 -16.32
CA MET A 328 -4.70 -0.78 -16.01
C MET A 328 -3.65 -1.63 -15.32
N SER A 329 -4.04 -2.60 -14.48
CA SER A 329 -3.09 -3.54 -13.86
C SER A 329 -2.39 -4.40 -14.91
N PHE A 330 -3.13 -4.98 -15.86
CA PHE A 330 -2.54 -5.73 -16.95
C PHE A 330 -1.69 -4.83 -17.86
N LEU A 331 -2.20 -3.66 -18.24
CA LEU A 331 -1.48 -2.72 -19.09
C LEU A 331 -0.19 -2.22 -18.44
N SER A 332 -0.19 -2.00 -17.12
CA SER A 332 1.02 -1.65 -16.37
C SER A 332 2.09 -2.71 -16.50
N MET A 333 1.73 -3.97 -16.29
CA MET A 333 2.67 -5.09 -16.41
C MET A 333 3.25 -5.14 -17.82
N LEU A 334 2.42 -4.97 -18.86
CA LEU A 334 2.89 -4.96 -20.25
C LEU A 334 3.80 -3.79 -20.58
N VAL A 335 3.39 -2.55 -20.24
CA VAL A 335 4.17 -1.35 -20.55
C VAL A 335 5.57 -1.46 -19.97
N HIS A 336 5.70 -1.85 -18.70
CA HIS A 336 7.02 -1.94 -18.06
C HIS A 336 7.88 -3.09 -18.63
N THR A 337 7.28 -4.26 -18.94
CA THR A 337 8.03 -5.36 -19.57
C THR A 337 8.48 -5.00 -20.98
N ILE A 338 7.63 -4.33 -21.77
CA ILE A 338 7.98 -3.87 -23.12
C ILE A 338 9.11 -2.84 -23.04
N LEU A 339 9.01 -1.85 -22.15
CA LEU A 339 10.09 -0.87 -21.96
C LEU A 339 11.40 -1.58 -21.56
N CYS A 340 11.37 -2.53 -20.63
CA CYS A 340 12.57 -3.27 -20.24
C CYS A 340 13.21 -4.02 -21.43
N ARG A 341 12.38 -4.66 -22.27
CA ARG A 341 12.85 -5.33 -23.49
C ARG A 341 13.46 -4.37 -24.50
N LEU A 342 12.83 -3.21 -24.72
CA LEU A 342 13.34 -2.19 -25.65
C LEU A 342 14.73 -1.66 -25.24
N PHE A 343 14.98 -1.57 -23.94
CA PHE A 343 16.29 -1.15 -23.40
C PHE A 343 17.29 -2.31 -23.25
N GLY A 344 16.91 -3.53 -23.65
CA GLY A 344 17.75 -4.72 -23.57
C GLY A 344 18.16 -5.06 -22.14
N ILE A 345 17.20 -5.00 -21.21
CA ILE A 345 17.36 -5.46 -19.82
C ILE A 345 17.16 -6.98 -19.79
N ALA A 346 17.91 -7.68 -18.92
CA ALA A 346 17.75 -9.11 -18.76
C ALA A 346 16.29 -9.48 -18.37
N PRO A 347 15.71 -10.55 -18.93
CA PRO A 347 14.28 -10.83 -18.74
C PRO A 347 13.87 -11.05 -17.27
N VAL A 348 14.78 -11.60 -16.44
CA VAL A 348 14.53 -11.78 -15.00
C VAL A 348 14.23 -10.45 -14.32
N TYR A 349 15.01 -9.40 -14.59
CA TYR A 349 14.78 -8.06 -14.04
C TYR A 349 13.60 -7.35 -14.72
N SER A 350 13.35 -7.62 -15.99
CA SER A 350 12.15 -7.15 -16.71
C SER A 350 10.87 -7.67 -16.06
N LEU A 351 10.85 -8.92 -15.62
CA LEU A 351 9.70 -9.52 -14.95
C LEU A 351 9.53 -8.99 -13.52
N SER A 352 10.62 -8.70 -12.80
CA SER A 352 10.56 -8.01 -11.50
C SER A 352 9.87 -6.64 -11.60
N MET A 353 10.06 -5.94 -12.73
CA MET A 353 9.43 -4.64 -13.00
C MET A 353 7.92 -4.69 -13.14
N THR A 354 7.33 -5.84 -13.46
CA THR A 354 5.86 -5.99 -13.55
C THR A 354 5.16 -5.73 -12.22
N SER A 355 5.86 -5.98 -11.11
CA SER A 355 5.34 -5.84 -9.76
C SER A 355 5.53 -4.45 -9.14
N ARG A 356 6.19 -3.50 -9.83
CA ARG A 356 6.66 -2.22 -9.25
C ARG A 356 5.57 -1.34 -8.62
N SER A 357 4.35 -1.40 -9.15
CA SER A 357 3.22 -0.58 -8.70
C SER A 357 2.31 -1.36 -7.73
N ALA A 358 2.66 -2.61 -7.42
CA ALA A 358 2.01 -3.35 -6.36
C ALA A 358 2.58 -2.94 -4.99
N THR A 359 1.98 -3.42 -3.91
CA THR A 359 2.57 -3.32 -2.56
C THR A 359 3.57 -4.46 -2.33
N ASN A 360 4.60 -4.25 -1.51
CA ASN A 360 5.62 -5.29 -1.24
C ASN A 360 5.02 -6.69 -0.94
N PRO A 361 3.97 -6.84 -0.10
CA PRO A 361 3.38 -8.15 0.18
C PRO A 361 2.84 -8.85 -1.08
N LEU A 362 2.22 -8.09 -1.99
CA LEU A 362 1.60 -8.62 -3.22
C LEU A 362 2.63 -8.74 -4.35
N ALA A 363 3.62 -7.85 -4.39
CA ALA A 363 4.73 -7.90 -5.34
C ALA A 363 5.57 -9.17 -5.18
N VAL A 364 5.81 -9.60 -3.93
CA VAL A 364 6.48 -10.88 -3.64
C VAL A 364 5.75 -12.05 -4.30
N GLN A 365 4.41 -12.05 -4.28
CA GLN A 365 3.62 -13.10 -4.91
C GLN A 365 3.68 -13.04 -6.43
N VAL A 366 3.56 -11.84 -7.03
CA VAL A 366 3.73 -11.62 -8.48
C VAL A 366 5.07 -12.19 -8.96
N VAL A 367 6.15 -11.89 -8.24
CA VAL A 367 7.51 -12.29 -8.59
C VAL A 367 7.72 -13.80 -8.43
N ASN A 368 7.13 -14.40 -7.40
CA ASN A 368 7.15 -15.85 -7.19
C ASN A 368 6.46 -16.60 -8.34
N TYR A 369 5.30 -16.11 -8.80
CA TYR A 369 4.59 -16.70 -9.94
C TYR A 369 5.33 -16.51 -11.27
N LEU A 370 6.01 -15.38 -11.45
CA LEU A 370 6.79 -15.08 -12.66
C LEU A 370 8.25 -15.57 -12.59
N HIS A 371 8.65 -16.26 -11.52
CA HIS A 371 10.02 -16.75 -11.30
C HIS A 371 11.10 -15.67 -11.54
N SER A 372 10.89 -14.47 -10.99
CA SER A 372 11.79 -13.32 -11.18
C SER A 372 12.59 -12.94 -9.92
N ASP A 373 13.43 -11.90 -9.99
CA ASP A 373 14.24 -11.48 -8.85
C ASP A 373 13.41 -10.69 -7.83
N MET A 374 13.28 -11.25 -6.63
CA MET A 374 12.49 -10.69 -5.53
C MET A 374 13.12 -9.45 -4.90
N ALA A 375 14.44 -9.40 -4.80
CA ALA A 375 15.16 -8.29 -4.19
C ALA A 375 15.00 -7.02 -5.03
N ILE A 376 15.18 -7.16 -6.34
CA ILE A 376 14.97 -6.08 -7.32
C ILE A 376 13.52 -5.61 -7.30
N ALA A 377 12.55 -6.51 -7.26
CA ALA A 377 11.14 -6.14 -7.17
C ALA A 377 10.79 -5.33 -5.92
N ILE A 378 11.21 -5.79 -4.72
CA ILE A 378 10.95 -5.07 -3.46
C ILE A 378 11.60 -3.69 -3.48
N LEU A 379 12.82 -3.58 -4.01
CA LEU A 379 13.52 -2.31 -4.15
C LEU A 379 12.76 -1.35 -5.10
N LEU A 380 12.30 -1.87 -6.23
CA LEU A 380 11.51 -1.13 -7.22
C LEU A 380 10.18 -0.64 -6.64
N VAL A 381 9.47 -1.48 -5.89
CA VAL A 381 8.21 -1.10 -5.25
C VAL A 381 8.43 0.01 -4.21
N ALA A 382 9.47 -0.12 -3.38
CA ALA A 382 9.80 0.91 -2.40
C ALA A 382 10.09 2.25 -3.09
N PHE A 383 10.93 2.27 -4.12
CA PHE A 383 11.20 3.51 -4.85
C PHE A 383 9.96 4.05 -5.56
N THR A 384 9.11 3.20 -6.12
CA THR A 384 7.89 3.63 -6.83
C THR A 384 6.98 4.45 -5.93
N GLY A 385 6.72 4.00 -4.71
CA GLY A 385 5.86 4.74 -3.80
C GLY A 385 6.44 6.10 -3.41
N ILE A 386 7.77 6.19 -3.21
CA ILE A 386 8.47 7.44 -2.93
C ILE A 386 8.33 8.42 -4.08
N PHE A 387 8.71 7.98 -5.29
CA PHE A 387 8.73 8.86 -6.44
C PHE A 387 7.32 9.29 -6.82
N VAL A 388 6.34 8.39 -6.85
CA VAL A 388 4.95 8.78 -7.15
C VAL A 388 4.39 9.75 -6.10
N ALA A 389 4.72 9.60 -4.81
CA ALA A 389 4.32 10.58 -3.79
C ALA A 389 4.92 11.98 -4.05
N ILE A 390 6.14 12.07 -4.57
CA ILE A 390 6.82 13.34 -4.86
C ILE A 390 6.35 13.95 -6.19
N ILE A 391 6.32 13.16 -7.26
CA ILE A 391 6.13 13.68 -8.63
C ILE A 391 4.73 13.42 -9.21
N GLY A 392 3.89 12.60 -8.58
CA GLY A 392 2.60 12.21 -9.15
C GLY A 392 1.62 13.37 -9.35
N LEU A 393 1.25 14.07 -8.27
CA LEU A 393 0.38 15.25 -8.39
C LEU A 393 1.02 16.39 -9.21
N PRO A 394 2.31 16.75 -9.01
CA PRO A 394 2.95 17.76 -9.86
C PRO A 394 2.93 17.41 -11.34
N LEU A 395 3.15 16.15 -11.72
CA LEU A 395 3.13 15.69 -13.11
C LEU A 395 1.73 15.78 -13.72
N LEU A 396 0.69 15.36 -12.99
CA LEU A 396 -0.70 15.50 -13.44
C LEU A 396 -1.08 16.97 -13.63
N LYS A 397 -0.66 17.84 -12.71
CA LYS A 397 -0.88 19.29 -12.82
C LYS A 397 -0.16 19.89 -14.03
N PHE A 398 1.08 19.47 -14.28
CA PHE A 398 1.85 19.91 -15.45
C PHE A 398 1.19 19.52 -16.78
N LEU A 399 0.55 18.36 -16.83
CA LEU A 399 -0.19 17.88 -18.00
C LEU A 399 -1.62 18.46 -18.12
N HIS A 400 -1.98 19.45 -17.30
CA HIS A 400 -3.31 20.08 -17.27
C HIS A 400 -4.45 19.08 -17.05
N PHE A 401 -4.20 18.01 -16.28
CA PHE A 401 -5.23 17.05 -15.90
C PHE A 401 -6.33 17.74 -15.07
N PRO A 402 -7.63 17.48 -15.32
CA PRO A 402 -8.71 18.18 -14.64
C PRO A 402 -8.72 17.89 -13.14
N LEU A 403 -8.25 18.87 -12.35
CA LEU A 403 -7.99 18.72 -10.92
C LEU A 403 -9.25 18.59 -10.03
N LYS A 404 -10.45 18.58 -10.61
CA LYS A 404 -11.73 18.56 -9.87
C LYS A 404 -12.22 17.14 -9.56
N ASP A 405 -11.61 16.13 -10.17
CA ASP A 405 -12.03 14.75 -10.02
C ASP A 405 -11.20 14.03 -8.95
N SER A 406 -11.67 14.12 -7.69
CA SER A 406 -11.05 13.44 -6.53
C SER A 406 -10.98 11.92 -6.71
N LEU A 407 -11.88 11.32 -7.49
CA LEU A 407 -11.88 9.89 -7.79
C LEU A 407 -10.70 9.55 -8.70
N ALA A 408 -10.54 10.25 -9.83
CA ALA A 408 -9.46 9.98 -10.76
C ALA A 408 -8.07 10.25 -10.16
N HIS A 409 -7.93 11.31 -9.35
CA HIS A 409 -6.68 11.58 -8.62
C HIS A 409 -6.32 10.47 -7.64
N GLY A 410 -7.27 10.09 -6.80
CA GLY A 410 -7.07 9.02 -5.82
C GLY A 410 -6.69 7.73 -6.53
N ALA A 411 -7.47 7.35 -7.54
CA ALA A 411 -7.26 6.11 -8.25
C ALA A 411 -5.93 6.06 -9.01
N CYS A 412 -5.53 7.18 -9.62
CA CYS A 412 -4.24 7.32 -10.30
C CYS A 412 -3.07 7.17 -9.32
N MET A 413 -3.09 7.91 -8.22
CA MET A 413 -2.02 7.86 -7.21
C MET A 413 -1.92 6.47 -6.57
N GLY A 414 -3.06 5.83 -6.34
CA GLY A 414 -3.13 4.46 -5.83
C GLY A 414 -2.55 3.44 -6.81
N CYS A 415 -3.00 3.45 -8.06
CA CYS A 415 -2.55 2.45 -9.06
C CYS A 415 -1.10 2.68 -9.54
N ALA A 416 -0.62 3.93 -9.61
CA ALA A 416 0.75 4.21 -10.05
C ALA A 416 1.78 4.06 -8.94
N GLY A 417 1.41 4.49 -7.73
CA GLY A 417 2.21 4.40 -6.52
C GLY A 417 1.74 3.22 -5.69
N HIS A 418 1.20 3.50 -4.50
CA HIS A 418 0.55 2.57 -3.58
C HIS A 418 0.29 3.30 -2.24
N ALA A 419 0.58 2.67 -1.10
CA ALA A 419 0.37 3.23 0.24
C ALA A 419 1.12 4.55 0.48
N MET A 420 2.37 4.68 0.00
CA MET A 420 3.13 5.92 0.18
C MET A 420 2.57 7.09 -0.61
N ALA A 421 2.17 6.85 -1.86
CA ALA A 421 1.50 7.84 -2.68
C ALA A 421 0.15 8.24 -2.07
N THR A 422 -0.57 7.28 -1.48
CA THR A 422 -1.82 7.52 -0.76
C THR A 422 -1.61 8.41 0.46
N ALA A 423 -0.56 8.16 1.25
CA ALA A 423 -0.21 8.98 2.41
C ALA A 423 0.03 10.46 2.04
N SER A 424 0.57 10.73 0.84
CA SER A 424 0.76 12.11 0.35
C SER A 424 -0.56 12.85 0.08
N LEU A 425 -1.65 12.12 -0.21
CA LEU A 425 -2.97 12.70 -0.46
C LEU A 425 -3.73 13.01 0.83
N LEU A 426 -3.43 12.35 1.93
CA LEU A 426 -4.25 12.40 3.14
C LEU A 426 -4.45 13.83 3.68
N LYS A 427 -3.39 14.65 3.62
CA LYS A 427 -3.42 16.01 4.15
C LYS A 427 -4.19 16.98 3.27
N ASP A 428 -3.99 16.89 1.95
CA ASP A 428 -4.49 17.88 1.00
C ASP A 428 -5.82 17.45 0.35
N PHE A 429 -6.04 16.15 0.20
CA PHE A 429 -7.19 15.53 -0.48
C PHE A 429 -7.65 14.22 0.23
N PRO A 430 -8.24 14.31 1.43
CA PRO A 430 -8.61 13.13 2.22
C PRO A 430 -9.59 12.18 1.49
N SER A 431 -10.55 12.72 0.73
CA SER A 431 -11.46 11.91 -0.09
C SER A 431 -10.73 11.14 -1.20
N ALA A 432 -9.74 11.76 -1.84
CA ALA A 432 -8.91 11.09 -2.85
C ALA A 432 -8.00 10.03 -2.21
N SER A 433 -7.55 10.25 -0.97
CA SER A 433 -6.77 9.26 -0.21
C SER A 433 -7.57 7.98 0.02
N ALA A 434 -8.86 8.07 0.36
CA ALA A 434 -9.71 6.89 0.54
C ALA A 434 -9.87 6.08 -0.75
N VAL A 435 -10.08 6.76 -1.88
CA VAL A 435 -10.14 6.12 -3.20
C VAL A 435 -8.80 5.47 -3.55
N SER A 436 -7.70 6.19 -3.32
CA SER A 436 -6.34 5.69 -3.55
C SER A 436 -6.06 4.39 -2.79
N SER A 437 -6.48 4.31 -1.52
CA SER A 437 -6.35 3.10 -0.71
C SER A 437 -7.02 1.89 -1.34
N ILE A 438 -8.27 2.05 -1.80
CA ILE A 438 -8.99 0.98 -2.48
C ILE A 438 -8.31 0.63 -3.81
N SER A 439 -7.93 1.64 -4.58
CA SER A 439 -7.38 1.45 -5.91
C SER A 439 -6.07 0.68 -5.91
N PHE A 440 -5.11 1.02 -5.02
CA PHE A 440 -3.84 0.31 -5.00
C PHE A 440 -3.99 -1.15 -4.56
N VAL A 441 -4.91 -1.43 -3.64
CA VAL A 441 -5.19 -2.80 -3.16
C VAL A 441 -5.76 -3.63 -4.31
N LEU A 442 -6.79 -3.12 -4.98
CA LEU A 442 -7.39 -3.81 -6.13
C LEU A 442 -6.39 -4.01 -7.24
N PHE A 443 -5.64 -2.96 -7.59
CA PHE A 443 -4.60 -3.01 -8.61
C PHE A 443 -3.58 -4.11 -8.33
N SER A 444 -3.03 -4.12 -7.11
CA SER A 444 -2.04 -5.11 -6.67
C SER A 444 -2.62 -6.53 -6.68
N THR A 445 -3.88 -6.68 -6.26
CA THR A 445 -4.57 -7.98 -6.26
C THR A 445 -4.73 -8.51 -7.69
N PHE A 446 -5.13 -7.66 -8.63
CA PHE A 446 -5.23 -8.07 -10.03
C PHE A 446 -3.86 -8.39 -10.64
N CYS A 447 -2.78 -7.67 -10.30
CA CYS A 447 -1.43 -8.07 -10.70
C CYS A 447 -1.10 -9.50 -10.25
N VAL A 448 -1.42 -9.88 -9.01
CA VAL A 448 -1.23 -11.26 -8.52
C VAL A 448 -2.08 -12.25 -9.32
N ILE A 449 -3.36 -11.93 -9.58
CA ILE A 449 -4.26 -12.78 -10.37
C ILE A 449 -3.71 -12.99 -11.78
N TRP A 450 -3.28 -11.93 -12.46
CA TRP A 450 -2.71 -12.00 -13.80
C TRP A 450 -1.45 -12.87 -13.84
N SER A 451 -0.56 -12.71 -12.86
CA SER A 451 0.65 -13.53 -12.75
C SER A 451 0.38 -14.99 -12.40
N ALA A 452 -0.69 -15.28 -11.64
CA ALA A 452 -1.04 -16.65 -11.27
C ALA A 452 -1.66 -17.45 -12.42
N ILE A 453 -2.22 -16.78 -13.45
CA ILE A 453 -2.84 -17.43 -14.61
C ILE A 453 -1.73 -17.87 -15.60
N PRO A 454 -1.49 -19.18 -15.81
CA PRO A 454 -0.33 -19.64 -16.58
C PRO A 454 -0.25 -19.11 -18.02
N PRO A 455 -1.35 -19.01 -18.80
CA PRO A 455 -1.30 -18.39 -20.14
C PRO A 455 -0.80 -16.93 -20.12
N ILE A 456 -1.16 -16.17 -19.08
CA ILE A 456 -0.81 -14.75 -18.95
C ILE A 456 0.63 -14.61 -18.46
N ALA A 457 1.04 -15.44 -17.50
CA ALA A 457 2.45 -15.53 -17.08
C ALA A 457 3.36 -15.85 -18.27
N ASN A 458 3.01 -16.87 -19.06
CA ASN A 458 3.77 -17.25 -20.26
C ASN A 458 3.81 -16.12 -21.30
N PHE A 459 2.71 -15.38 -21.46
CA PHE A 459 2.70 -14.20 -22.31
C PHE A 459 3.66 -13.13 -21.80
N LEU A 460 3.71 -12.87 -20.50
CA LEU A 460 4.66 -11.92 -19.91
C LEU A 460 6.12 -12.39 -20.07
N HIS A 461 6.39 -13.69 -19.93
CA HIS A 461 7.70 -14.28 -20.25
C HIS A 461 8.09 -14.04 -21.71
N TRP A 462 7.18 -14.33 -22.64
CA TRP A 462 7.40 -14.09 -24.07
C TRP A 462 7.64 -12.60 -24.38
N VAL A 463 6.89 -11.70 -23.75
CA VAL A 463 7.11 -10.24 -23.87
C VAL A 463 8.46 -9.85 -23.26
N ALA A 464 8.90 -10.45 -22.16
CA ALA A 464 10.20 -10.23 -21.54
C ALA A 464 11.37 -10.80 -22.38
N GLY A 465 11.09 -11.69 -23.33
CA GLY A 465 12.07 -12.27 -24.24
C GLY A 465 12.60 -13.64 -23.83
N ILE A 466 11.83 -14.40 -23.04
CA ILE A 466 12.09 -15.82 -22.73
C ILE A 466 10.99 -16.69 -23.32
#